data_AF-A0A2W6B107-F1
#
_entry.id   AF-A0A2W6B107-F1
#
_cell.length_a   1.000
_cell.length_b   1.000
_cell.length_c   1.000
_cell.angle_alpha   90.00
_cell.angle_beta   90.00
_cell.angle_gamma   90.00
#
_symmetry.space_group_name_H-M   'P 1'
#
loop_
_entity.id
_entity.type
_entity.pdbx_description
1 polymer ?
#
loop_
_entity_poly.entity_id
_entity_poly.type
_entity_poly.pdbx_seq_one_letter_code
_entity_poly.pdbx_strand_id
1 'polypeptide(L)'
;MGYDDNGLPTERLVERRYGIVAEEVGRKNFIERCLELSAEIEREYEALWRRLGLSIDWRFTYRTIDEGRRWCRSSVSRSRSSKIRRRRRRREPAPSCAARSETRRMWPGGTSTISRCGWPSGPTDG
;
A
#
# COMPACT_ATOMS: atom_id res chain seq x y z
N MET A 1 -17.49 0.52 13.64
CA MET A 1 -16.91 0.25 12.30
C MET A 1 -15.41 0.52 12.32
N GLY A 2 -14.56 -0.28 11.66
CA GLY A 2 -13.12 -0.02 11.55
C GLY A 2 -12.73 0.47 10.15
N TYR A 3 -12.00 1.58 10.05
CA TYR A 3 -11.47 2.12 8.79
C TYR A 3 -9.95 1.93 8.72
N ASP A 4 -9.47 1.39 7.59
CA ASP A 4 -8.04 1.20 7.32
C ASP A 4 -7.52 2.31 6.42
N ASP A 5 -7.14 3.43 7.05
CA ASP A 5 -6.74 4.65 6.35
C ASP A 5 -5.29 4.64 5.87
N ASN A 6 -4.52 3.59 6.16
CA ASN A 6 -3.08 3.57 5.90
C ASN A 6 -2.71 2.81 4.61
N GLY A 7 -1.69 3.36 3.93
CA GLY A 7 -0.92 2.66 2.90
C GLY A 7 -1.36 2.91 1.47
N LEU A 8 -0.78 2.13 0.56
CA LEU A 8 -0.87 2.33 -0.90
C LEU A 8 -2.29 2.50 -1.47
N PRO A 9 -3.34 1.78 -1.01
CA PRO A 9 -4.68 1.95 -1.57
C PRO A 9 -5.24 3.35 -1.34
N THR A 10 -5.02 3.91 -0.14
CA THR A 10 -5.46 5.27 0.22
C THR A 10 -4.68 6.30 -0.58
N GLU A 11 -3.36 6.15 -0.67
CA GLU A 11 -2.48 7.05 -1.45
C GLU A 11 -2.91 7.07 -2.93
N ARG A 12 -3.13 5.89 -3.54
CA ARG A 12 -3.62 5.75 -4.92
C ARG A 12 -5.01 6.31 -5.15
N LEU A 13 -5.87 6.27 -4.14
CA LEU A 13 -7.21 6.83 -4.23
C LEU A 13 -7.13 8.35 -4.30
N VAL A 14 -6.28 8.97 -3.48
CA VAL A 14 -6.01 10.42 -3.49
C VAL A 14 -5.39 10.85 -4.82
N GLU A 15 -4.37 10.12 -5.30
CA GLU A 15 -3.75 10.39 -6.60
C GLU A 15 -4.77 10.37 -7.73
N ARG A 16 -5.67 9.36 -7.76
CA ARG A 16 -6.71 9.26 -8.80
C ARG A 16 -7.82 10.30 -8.65
N ARG A 17 -8.18 10.66 -7.42
CA ARG A 17 -9.29 11.58 -7.15
C ARG A 17 -8.92 13.04 -7.43
N TYR A 18 -7.71 13.44 -7.05
CA TYR A 18 -7.24 14.82 -7.17
C TYR A 18 -6.23 15.04 -8.30
N GLY A 19 -5.73 13.97 -8.93
CA GLY A 19 -4.74 14.07 -9.99
C GLY A 19 -3.37 14.58 -9.52
N ILE A 20 -3.06 14.40 -8.23
CA ILE A 20 -1.82 14.89 -7.60
C ILE A 20 -0.84 13.75 -7.36
N VAL A 21 0.46 14.02 -7.46
CA VAL A 21 1.51 13.07 -7.06
C VAL A 21 2.16 13.53 -5.76
N ALA A 22 2.44 12.59 -4.84
CA ALA A 22 3.02 12.91 -3.53
C ALA A 22 4.38 13.65 -3.62
N GLU A 23 5.12 13.43 -4.71
CA GLU A 23 6.41 14.08 -5.01
C GLU A 23 6.24 15.57 -5.35
N GLU A 24 5.13 15.97 -5.98
CA GLU A 24 4.89 17.33 -6.46
C GLU A 24 4.33 18.24 -5.35
N VAL A 25 3.40 17.73 -4.54
CA VAL A 25 2.69 18.53 -3.53
C VAL A 25 3.43 18.55 -2.18
N GLY A 26 4.36 17.61 -2.00
CA GLY A 26 5.11 17.41 -0.76
C GLY A 26 4.33 16.65 0.31
N ARG A 27 5.07 16.05 1.25
CA ARG A 27 4.53 15.09 2.22
C ARG A 27 3.40 15.64 3.10
N LYS A 28 3.52 16.87 3.60
CA LYS A 28 2.53 17.46 4.54
C LYS A 28 1.19 17.68 3.85
N ASN A 29 1.20 18.41 2.74
CA ASN A 29 0.02 18.70 1.94
C ASN A 29 -0.64 17.41 1.43
N PHE A 30 0.15 16.41 1.03
CA PHE A 30 -0.39 15.13 0.61
C PHE A 30 -1.11 14.39 1.74
N ILE A 31 -0.55 14.39 2.96
CA ILE A 31 -1.20 13.81 4.15
C ILE A 31 -2.52 14.52 4.46
N GLU A 32 -2.56 15.85 4.37
CA GLU A 32 -3.78 16.63 4.58
C GLU A 32 -4.88 16.21 3.59
N ARG A 33 -4.54 16.06 2.29
CA ARG A 33 -5.50 15.57 1.28
C ARG A 33 -5.94 14.14 1.52
N CYS A 34 -5.07 13.26 2.01
CA CYS A 34 -5.47 11.92 2.44
C CYS A 34 -6.50 11.97 3.57
N LEU A 35 -6.29 12.82 4.58
CA LEU A 35 -7.19 12.95 5.73
C LEU A 35 -8.57 13.52 5.32
N GLU A 36 -8.58 14.53 4.46
CA GLU A 36 -9.81 15.12 3.92
C GLU A 36 -10.62 14.09 3.14
N LEU A 37 -9.97 13.34 2.24
CA LEU A 37 -10.64 12.32 1.42
C LEU A 37 -11.16 11.16 2.26
N SER A 38 -10.39 10.69 3.24
CA SER A 38 -10.85 9.65 4.17
C SER A 38 -12.14 10.07 4.88
N ALA A 39 -12.22 11.32 5.36
CA ALA A 39 -13.40 11.82 6.03
C ALA A 39 -14.64 11.93 5.10
N GLU A 40 -14.44 12.28 3.82
CA GLU A 40 -15.51 12.27 2.80
C GLU A 40 -16.06 10.86 2.57
N ILE A 41 -15.15 9.92 2.30
CA ILE A 41 -15.46 8.54 1.97
C ILE A 41 -16.14 7.81 3.13
N GLU A 42 -15.73 8.08 4.38
CA GLU A 42 -16.38 7.50 5.57
C GLU A 42 -17.87 7.87 5.67
N ARG A 43 -18.24 9.10 5.33
CA ARG A 43 -19.65 9.54 5.35
C ARG A 43 -20.47 8.83 4.28
N GLU A 44 -19.89 8.66 3.09
CA GLU A 44 -20.54 7.90 2.00
C GLU A 44 -20.73 6.44 2.37
N TYR A 45 -19.71 5.82 2.96
CA TYR A 45 -19.80 4.45 3.46
C TYR A 45 -20.85 4.32 4.55
N GLU A 46 -20.88 5.21 5.55
CA GLU A 46 -21.91 5.17 6.59
C GLU A 46 -23.32 5.25 6.00
N ALA A 47 -23.56 6.15 5.05
CA ALA A 47 -24.85 6.25 4.36
C ALA A 47 -25.19 4.96 3.61
N LEU A 48 -24.21 4.36 2.92
CA LEU A 48 -24.35 3.09 2.22
C LEU A 48 -24.72 1.95 3.18
N TRP A 49 -23.99 1.82 4.29
CA TRP A 49 -24.21 0.76 5.28
C TRP A 49 -25.54 0.89 6.02
N ARG A 50 -25.97 2.13 6.30
CA ARG A 50 -27.31 2.40 6.84
C ARG A 50 -28.40 1.99 5.85
N ARG A 51 -28.23 2.26 4.56
CA ARG A 51 -29.16 1.82 3.50
C ARG A 51 -29.20 0.30 3.33
N LEU A 52 -28.06 -0.37 3.49
CA LEU A 52 -27.96 -1.82 3.46
C LEU A 52 -28.59 -2.50 4.69
N GLY A 53 -28.99 -1.74 5.72
CA GLY A 53 -29.65 -2.28 6.91
C GLY A 53 -28.69 -2.95 7.90
N LEU A 54 -27.39 -2.63 7.85
CA LEU A 54 -26.45 -3.17 8.83
C LEU A 54 -26.62 -2.50 10.19
N SER A 55 -26.87 -3.31 11.22
CA SER A 55 -26.95 -2.87 12.62
C SER A 55 -25.56 -2.66 13.22
N ILE A 56 -24.86 -1.61 12.75
CA ILE A 56 -23.53 -1.23 13.25
C ILE A 56 -23.70 -0.18 14.36
N ASP A 57 -22.98 -0.35 15.47
CA ASP A 57 -22.85 0.72 16.47
C ASP A 57 -21.84 1.78 15.97
N TRP A 58 -22.38 2.91 15.54
CA TRP A 58 -21.62 4.04 15.01
C TRP A 58 -20.92 4.87 16.10
N ARG A 59 -21.22 4.64 17.39
CA ARG A 59 -20.52 5.30 18.51
C ARG A 59 -19.12 4.77 18.70
N PHE A 60 -18.85 3.54 18.25
CA PHE A 60 -17.56 2.87 18.34
C PHE A 60 -16.96 2.66 16.94
N THR A 61 -16.40 3.74 16.38
CA THR A 61 -15.59 3.68 15.16
C THR A 61 -14.11 3.78 15.47
N TYR A 62 -13.30 3.02 14.75
CA TYR A 62 -11.85 2.93 14.96
C TYR A 62 -11.10 3.25 13.67
N ARG A 63 -10.11 4.14 13.73
CA ARG A 63 -9.31 4.61 12.58
C ARG A 63 -7.86 4.19 12.68
N THR A 64 -7.25 3.75 11.58
CA THR A 64 -5.84 3.28 11.55
C THR A 64 -4.82 4.40 11.69
N ILE A 65 -5.25 5.62 11.45
CA ILE A 65 -4.41 6.81 11.58
C ILE A 65 -4.54 7.51 12.95
N ASP A 66 -5.47 7.09 13.81
CA ASP A 66 -5.78 7.80 15.06
C ASP A 66 -4.66 7.70 16.11
N GLU A 67 -4.53 8.77 16.90
CA GLU A 67 -3.41 9.07 17.80
C GLU A 67 -3.23 8.01 18.91
N GLY A 68 -4.32 7.31 19.25
CA GLY A 68 -4.36 6.21 20.22
C GLY A 68 -3.63 4.94 19.78
N ARG A 69 -3.22 4.79 18.51
CA ARG A 69 -2.53 3.59 18.02
C ARG A 69 -1.04 3.60 18.31
N ARG A 70 -0.71 3.56 19.61
CA ARG A 70 0.65 3.32 20.12
C ARG A 70 1.15 1.89 19.81
N TRP A 71 0.25 0.97 19.48
CA TRP A 71 0.54 -0.45 19.21
C TRP A 71 1.44 -0.68 17.98
N CYS A 72 1.20 0.00 16.85
CA CYS A 72 2.02 -0.17 15.65
C CYS A 72 3.46 0.39 15.80
N ARG A 73 3.72 1.22 16.83
CA ARG A 73 5.09 1.65 17.18
C ARG A 73 5.92 0.53 17.81
N SER A 74 5.34 -0.63 18.11
CA SER A 74 6.06 -1.80 18.64
C SER A 74 7.14 -2.34 17.68
N SER A 75 7.25 -1.82 16.45
CA SER A 75 8.44 -2.04 15.62
C SER A 75 9.73 -1.60 16.33
N VAL A 76 9.69 -0.56 17.17
CA VAL A 76 10.87 -0.11 17.95
C VAL A 76 11.28 -1.14 19.00
N SER A 77 10.32 -1.80 19.65
CA SER A 77 10.63 -2.85 20.63
C SER A 77 11.07 -4.15 19.94
N ARG A 78 10.47 -4.51 18.79
CA ARG A 78 10.88 -5.69 18.01
C ARG A 78 12.22 -5.52 17.28
N SER A 79 12.62 -4.31 16.92
CA SER A 79 13.94 -4.07 16.31
C SER A 79 15.10 -4.28 17.28
N ARG A 80 14.84 -4.19 18.60
CA ARG A 80 15.82 -4.52 19.64
C ARG A 80 16.02 -6.03 19.79
N SER A 81 15.02 -6.83 19.43
CA SER A 81 15.21 -8.27 19.27
C SER A 81 15.96 -8.54 17.97
N SER A 82 16.97 -9.40 18.00
CA SER A 82 17.82 -9.81 16.86
C SER A 82 17.08 -10.42 15.64
N LYS A 83 15.74 -10.49 15.69
CA LYS A 83 14.85 -11.02 14.67
C LYS A 83 14.61 -10.05 13.50
N ILE A 84 14.83 -8.74 13.66
CA ILE A 84 14.67 -7.76 12.58
C ILE A 84 16.03 -7.25 12.14
N ARG A 85 16.46 -7.63 10.92
CA ARG A 85 17.72 -7.15 10.32
C ARG A 85 17.43 -6.45 8.99
N ARG A 86 18.00 -5.26 8.78
CA ARG A 86 18.01 -4.64 7.46
C ARG A 86 18.91 -5.45 6.54
N ARG A 87 18.37 -5.93 5.42
CA ARG A 87 19.13 -6.58 4.34
C ARG A 87 18.69 -5.96 3.01
N ARG A 88 19.62 -5.81 2.07
CA ARG A 88 19.28 -5.49 0.69
C ARG A 88 18.61 -6.74 0.09
N ARG A 89 17.36 -6.59 -0.35
CA ARG A 89 16.63 -7.62 -1.11
C ARG A 89 16.29 -7.00 -2.45
N ARG A 90 16.43 -7.75 -3.55
CA ARG A 90 15.92 -7.31 -4.86
C ARG A 90 14.43 -7.07 -4.70
N ARG A 91 14.01 -5.81 -4.87
CA ARG A 91 12.60 -5.44 -4.93
C ARG A 91 12.20 -5.45 -6.38
N GLU A 92 11.05 -6.03 -6.68
CA GLU A 92 10.50 -5.85 -8.01
C GLU A 92 10.02 -4.41 -8.17
N PRO A 93 10.41 -3.74 -9.27
CA PRO A 93 9.91 -2.41 -9.56
C PRO A 93 8.41 -2.50 -9.82
N ALA A 94 7.63 -1.75 -9.06
CA ALA A 94 6.23 -1.52 -9.38
C ALA A 94 6.15 -0.21 -10.18
N PRO A 95 5.89 -0.24 -11.49
CA PRO A 95 6.03 0.93 -12.37
C PRO A 95 5.11 2.09 -11.97
N SER A 96 4.01 1.80 -11.27
CA SER A 96 3.04 2.80 -10.83
C SER A 96 3.12 3.14 -9.34
N CYS A 97 3.93 2.47 -8.51
CA CYS A 97 4.08 2.80 -7.07
C CYS A 97 5.42 2.31 -6.51
N ALA A 98 6.06 3.15 -5.70
CA ALA A 98 7.39 2.88 -5.16
C ALA A 98 7.49 1.73 -4.12
N ALA A 99 6.39 1.28 -3.48
CA ALA A 99 6.48 0.46 -2.26
C ALA A 99 5.48 -0.71 -2.17
N ARG A 100 5.61 -1.74 -3.02
CA ARG A 100 4.73 -2.94 -2.99
C ARG A 100 5.36 -4.12 -2.23
N SER A 101 4.58 -4.79 -1.39
CA SER A 101 4.94 -6.07 -0.78
C SER A 101 4.58 -7.24 -1.70
N GLU A 102 5.28 -8.36 -1.52
CA GLU A 102 5.11 -9.60 -2.29
C GLU A 102 3.66 -10.11 -2.29
N THR A 103 2.98 -10.02 -1.14
CA THR A 103 1.59 -10.43 -0.92
C THR A 103 0.54 -9.50 -1.52
N ARG A 104 0.92 -8.29 -1.95
CA ARG A 104 0.01 -7.31 -2.58
C ARG A 104 0.16 -7.29 -4.10
N ARG A 105 0.73 -8.37 -4.68
CA ARG A 105 0.84 -8.55 -6.13
C ARG A 105 -0.41 -9.21 -6.68
N MET A 106 -0.86 -8.68 -7.81
CA MET A 106 -1.86 -9.29 -8.68
C MET A 106 -1.15 -9.73 -9.95
N TRP A 107 -1.40 -10.96 -10.39
CA TRP A 107 -0.82 -11.52 -11.61
C TRP A 107 -1.88 -11.48 -12.71
N PRO A 108 -1.82 -10.53 -13.65
CA PRO A 108 -2.65 -10.62 -14.84
C PRO A 108 -2.19 -11.82 -15.67
N GLY A 109 -3.12 -12.61 -16.19
CA GLY A 109 -2.80 -13.63 -17.19
C GLY A 109 -2.19 -12.93 -18.41
N GLY A 110 -0.99 -13.34 -18.81
CA GLY A 110 -0.27 -12.77 -19.94
C GLY A 110 0.34 -13.87 -20.81
N THR A 111 0.37 -13.66 -22.11
CA THR A 111 1.08 -14.51 -23.05
C THR A 111 2.49 -13.98 -23.24
N SER A 112 3.49 -14.82 -23.02
CA SER A 112 4.91 -14.47 -23.18
C SER A 112 5.52 -15.33 -24.27
N THR A 113 6.29 -14.70 -25.17
CA THR A 113 7.06 -15.42 -26.19
C THR A 113 8.33 -15.97 -25.59
N ILE A 114 8.48 -17.30 -25.60
CA ILE A 114 9.70 -17.98 -25.16
C ILE A 114 10.65 -18.10 -26.35
N SER A 115 11.82 -17.46 -26.27
CA SER A 115 12.88 -17.56 -27.29
C SER A 115 14.09 -18.31 -26.73
N ARG A 116 14.70 -19.17 -27.56
CA ARG A 116 15.90 -19.93 -27.20
C ARG A 116 17.14 -19.18 -27.67
N CYS A 117 17.94 -18.66 -26.74
CA CYS A 117 19.24 -18.09 -27.04
C CYS A 117 20.32 -19.17 -26.84
N GLY A 118 21.09 -19.47 -27.88
CA GLY A 118 22.27 -20.33 -27.79
C GLY A 118 23.50 -19.49 -27.42
N TRP A 119 24.26 -19.93 -26.42
CA TRP A 119 25.58 -19.37 -26.14
C TRP A 119 26.61 -20.16 -26.97
N PRO A 120 27.47 -19.53 -27.77
CA PRO A 120 28.52 -20.25 -28.47
C PRO A 120 29.51 -20.83 -27.44
N SER A 121 29.70 -22.14 -27.46
CA SER A 121 30.81 -22.78 -26.75
C SER A 121 32.11 -22.25 -27.36
N GLY A 122 33.00 -21.73 -26.51
CA GLY A 122 34.32 -21.24 -26.92
C GLY A 122 35.14 -22.32 -27.63
N PRO A 123 36.21 -21.95 -28.35
CA PRO A 123 37.01 -22.89 -29.12
C PRO A 123 37.53 -24.02 -28.22
N THR A 124 37.27 -25.26 -28.62
CA THR A 124 37.90 -26.44 -28.02
C THR A 124 39.31 -26.53 -28.58
N ASP A 125 40.31 -26.10 -27.81
CA ASP A 125 41.71 -26.32 -28.15
C ASP A 125 41.99 -27.84 -28.16
N GLY A 126 42.49 -28.34 -29.29
CA GLY A 126 42.85 -29.73 -29.53
C GLY A 126 44.31 -30.04 -29.24
#